data_AF-A0A8C5S6V4-F1
#
_entry.id   AF-A0A8C5S6V4-F1
#
_cell.length_a   1.000
_cell.length_b   1.000
_cell.length_c   1.000
_cell.angle_alpha   90.00
_cell.angle_beta   90.00
_cell.angle_gamma   90.00
#
_symmetry.space_group_name_H-M   'P 1'
#
loop_
_entity.id
_entity.type
_entity.pdbx_description
1 polymer ?
#
loop_
_entity_poly.entity_id
_entity_poly.type
_entity_poly.pdbx_seq_one_letter_code
_entity_poly.pdbx_strand_id
1 'polypeptide(L)'
;MIDQSAQADLSSPGTSAQVDTKQEAEPVAARIRAKTEQTSLTALLRQVDQLVTDHVDHTASVTLPLFQHVPFTTSDLLNWKLHYGPFSEKPTEVADLVKTIVDTHNPTWMDLQQLMGTLFTPEEREKIKNAVTELLKPDVRADGNLAAHVEAHFSSQYPKWNPYHHMGHIRDYQSVVV
;
A
#
# COMPACT_ATOMS: atom_id res chain seq x y z
N MET A 1 -12.73 -35.09 -66.25
CA MET A 1 -12.17 -34.69 -64.95
C MET A 1 -13.37 -34.47 -64.03
N ILE A 2 -13.72 -35.53 -63.27
CA ILE A 2 -14.48 -35.62 -61.99
C ILE A 2 -15.64 -34.58 -61.80
N ASP A 3 -16.93 -34.94 -61.96
CA ASP A 3 -17.90 -35.52 -60.97
C ASP A 3 -18.01 -34.73 -59.63
N GLN A 4 -19.14 -34.51 -58.94
CA GLN A 4 -20.58 -34.73 -59.10
C GLN A 4 -21.27 -34.08 -57.86
N SER A 5 -22.59 -33.87 -57.94
CA SER A 5 -23.58 -33.89 -56.83
C SER A 5 -23.58 -32.76 -55.79
N ALA A 6 -24.58 -31.88 -55.69
CA ALA A 6 -26.03 -32.06 -55.45
C ALA A 6 -26.36 -32.59 -54.04
N GLN A 7 -26.97 -31.75 -53.19
CA GLN A 7 -28.20 -32.10 -52.46
C GLN A 7 -28.85 -30.89 -51.78
N ALA A 8 -30.17 -30.83 -51.96
CA ALA A 8 -31.11 -29.97 -51.29
C ALA A 8 -31.50 -30.55 -49.91
N ASP A 9 -31.96 -29.71 -48.99
CA ASP A 9 -33.09 -30.12 -48.15
C ASP A 9 -33.98 -28.92 -47.78
N LEU A 10 -35.27 -29.16 -47.89
CA LEU A 10 -36.41 -28.30 -47.63
C LEU A 10 -36.83 -28.48 -46.17
N SER A 11 -37.21 -27.41 -45.47
CA SER A 11 -38.37 -27.40 -44.57
C SER A 11 -38.67 -26.01 -44.01
N SER A 12 -39.86 -25.52 -44.33
CA SER A 12 -40.67 -24.54 -43.57
C SER A 12 -41.99 -25.25 -43.25
N PRO A 13 -42.77 -24.90 -42.20
CA PRO A 13 -43.64 -23.70 -42.19
C PRO A 13 -43.69 -22.98 -40.81
N GLY A 14 -44.12 -21.71 -40.66
CA GLY A 14 -45.52 -21.20 -40.68
C GLY A 14 -46.32 -21.72 -39.45
N THR A 15 -47.07 -21.00 -38.62
CA THR A 15 -47.81 -19.72 -38.74
C THR A 15 -48.52 -19.42 -37.38
N SER A 16 -48.66 -18.13 -37.03
CA SER A 16 -49.65 -17.43 -36.17
C SER A 16 -50.10 -17.95 -34.79
N ALA A 17 -49.99 -17.09 -33.77
CA ALA A 17 -51.13 -16.32 -33.23
C ALA A 17 -50.68 -15.35 -32.11
N GLN A 18 -51.06 -14.06 -32.24
CA GLN A 18 -51.03 -13.04 -31.19
C GLN A 18 -51.96 -13.42 -30.03
N VAL A 19 -51.57 -13.12 -28.77
CA VAL A 19 -52.45 -12.40 -27.81
C VAL A 19 -51.58 -11.58 -26.84
N ASP A 20 -51.94 -10.31 -26.76
CA ASP A 20 -51.49 -9.23 -25.89
C ASP A 20 -51.78 -9.50 -24.40
N THR A 21 -50.80 -9.33 -23.49
CA THR A 21 -51.05 -8.92 -22.09
C THR A 21 -49.78 -8.34 -21.48
N LYS A 22 -49.67 -7.01 -21.54
CA LYS A 22 -49.16 -6.10 -20.50
C LYS A 22 -48.52 -6.78 -19.26
N GLN A 23 -47.20 -6.77 -19.17
CA GLN A 23 -46.49 -6.71 -17.89
C GLN A 23 -45.06 -6.23 -18.12
N GLU A 24 -44.92 -4.91 -18.05
CA GLU A 24 -43.67 -4.24 -17.70
C GLU A 24 -43.25 -4.76 -16.32
N ALA A 25 -42.31 -5.70 -16.33
CA ALA A 25 -41.62 -6.15 -15.13
C ALA A 25 -40.12 -5.95 -15.40
N GLU A 26 -39.58 -4.86 -14.86
CA GLU A 26 -38.14 -4.66 -14.71
C GLU A 26 -37.48 -5.96 -14.25
N PRO A 27 -36.28 -6.32 -14.76
CA PRO A 27 -35.54 -7.40 -14.18
C PRO A 27 -35.29 -7.09 -12.70
N VAL A 28 -35.65 -8.05 -11.85
CA VAL A 28 -35.45 -8.11 -10.39
C VAL A 28 -33.94 -8.20 -10.08
N ALA A 29 -33.20 -7.20 -10.53
CA ALA A 29 -31.77 -7.02 -10.33
C ALA A 29 -31.44 -5.58 -9.91
N ALA A 30 -32.46 -4.74 -9.69
CA ALA A 30 -32.30 -3.40 -9.15
C ALA A 30 -32.49 -3.40 -7.63
N ARG A 31 -31.48 -3.88 -6.89
CA ARG A 31 -31.12 -3.49 -5.50
C ARG A 31 -30.21 -4.53 -4.87
N ILE A 32 -28.97 -4.59 -5.34
CA ILE A 32 -27.87 -4.68 -4.38
C ILE A 32 -27.07 -3.42 -4.60
N ARG A 33 -27.37 -2.42 -3.76
CA ARG A 33 -26.46 -1.30 -3.52
C ARG A 33 -25.13 -1.96 -3.18
N ALA A 34 -24.16 -1.92 -4.11
CA ALA A 34 -22.77 -2.03 -3.75
C ALA A 34 -22.52 -0.90 -2.77
N LYS A 35 -22.70 -1.19 -1.49
CA LYS A 35 -22.10 -0.40 -0.44
C LYS A 35 -20.63 -0.77 -0.58
N THR A 36 -19.91 0.01 -1.38
CA THR A 36 -18.50 0.23 -1.14
C THR A 36 -18.46 0.68 0.30
N GLU A 37 -18.23 -0.29 1.19
CA GLU A 37 -17.61 0.02 2.45
C GLU A 37 -16.27 0.63 2.04
N GLN A 38 -16.27 1.96 1.91
CA GLN A 38 -15.09 2.72 2.31
C GLN A 38 -14.95 2.42 3.80
N THR A 39 -14.41 1.24 4.12
CA THR A 39 -13.89 0.94 5.43
C THR A 39 -12.59 1.73 5.50
N SER A 40 -12.79 3.02 5.78
CA SER A 40 -11.77 3.90 6.29
C SER A 40 -11.23 3.25 7.56
N LEU A 41 -10.11 2.55 7.44
CA LEU A 41 -9.25 2.17 8.56
C LEU A 41 -7.87 2.77 8.30
N THR A 42 -7.84 4.09 8.18
CA THR A 42 -6.60 4.87 8.16
C THR A 42 -6.25 5.28 9.58
N ALA A 43 -5.16 4.74 10.12
CA ALA A 43 -4.17 5.48 10.92
C ALA A 43 -3.13 4.53 11.51
N LEU A 44 -1.85 4.85 11.33
CA LEU A 44 -0.75 4.12 11.95
C LEU A 44 0.42 5.00 12.42
N LEU A 45 1.08 4.60 13.53
CA LEU A 45 1.36 5.37 14.75
C LEU A 45 0.23 6.35 15.09
N ARG A 46 -0.87 5.86 15.68
CA ARG A 46 -1.95 6.72 16.15
C ARG A 46 -1.48 7.49 17.38
N GLN A 47 -1.40 8.82 17.29
CA GLN A 47 -1.31 9.66 18.48
C GLN A 47 -2.66 9.61 19.21
N VAL A 48 -2.63 9.15 20.44
CA VAL A 48 -3.76 9.03 21.35
C VAL A 48 -3.46 9.94 22.53
N ASP A 49 -4.31 10.92 22.74
CA ASP A 49 -4.27 11.76 23.92
C ASP A 49 -4.69 10.91 25.12
N GLN A 50 -3.74 10.52 25.97
CA GLN A 50 -4.02 9.84 27.22
C GLN A 50 -4.10 10.86 28.35
N LEU A 51 -5.24 10.90 29.03
CA LEU A 51 -5.42 11.67 30.24
C LEU A 51 -4.78 10.92 31.41
N VAL A 52 -3.66 11.42 31.93
CA VAL A 52 -3.00 10.90 33.12
C VAL A 52 -3.33 11.82 34.29
N THR A 53 -3.91 11.27 35.36
CA THR A 53 -4.08 11.99 36.62
C THR A 53 -2.75 12.04 37.33
N ASP A 54 -2.31 13.24 37.74
CA ASP A 54 -1.09 13.38 38.52
C ASP A 54 -1.22 12.59 39.84
N HIS A 55 -0.17 11.85 40.18
CA HIS A 55 -0.14 11.01 41.38
C HIS A 55 -0.05 11.86 42.67
N VAL A 56 0.31 13.14 42.53
CA VAL A 56 0.47 14.11 43.63
C VAL A 56 -0.74 15.04 43.75
N ASP A 57 -1.34 15.46 42.64
CA ASP A 57 -2.52 16.33 42.60
C ASP A 57 -3.65 15.72 41.75
N HIS A 58 -4.60 15.05 42.39
CA HIS A 58 -5.74 14.40 41.74
C HIS A 58 -6.71 15.35 41.01
N THR A 59 -6.49 16.67 41.07
CA THR A 59 -7.26 17.70 40.37
C THR A 59 -6.60 18.16 39.06
N ALA A 60 -5.33 17.81 38.82
CA ALA A 60 -4.61 18.11 37.60
C ALA A 60 -4.58 16.86 36.71
N SER A 61 -5.24 16.95 35.56
CA SER A 61 -5.15 15.94 34.51
C SER A 61 -4.19 16.45 33.43
N VAL A 62 -3.15 15.67 33.14
CA VAL A 62 -2.18 15.96 32.09
C VAL A 62 -2.51 15.08 30.89
N THR A 63 -2.77 15.71 29.74
CA THR A 63 -2.92 14.99 28.47
C THR A 63 -1.55 14.73 27.88
N LEU A 64 -1.15 13.46 27.79
CA LEU A 64 0.09 13.04 27.12
C LEU A 64 -0.22 12.36 25.79
N PRO A 65 0.47 12.72 24.69
CA PRO A 65 0.36 12.01 23.43
C PRO A 65 1.04 10.63 23.57
N LEU A 66 0.24 9.58 23.63
CA LEU A 66 0.69 8.20 23.45
C LEU A 66 0.67 7.87 21.97
N PHE A 67 1.76 7.32 21.45
CA PHE A 67 1.69 6.69 20.13
C PHE A 67 1.31 5.21 20.31
N GLN A 68 0.50 4.66 19.40
CA GLN A 68 0.21 3.23 19.36
C GLN A 68 0.69 2.64 18.05
N HIS A 69 1.56 1.62 18.13
CA HIS A 69 1.97 0.82 16.99
C HIS A 69 0.89 -0.22 16.64
N VAL A 70 0.67 -0.38 15.34
CA VAL A 70 -0.23 -1.34 14.68
C VAL A 70 0.54 -1.82 13.41
N PRO A 71 0.62 -3.13 13.13
CA PRO A 71 1.34 -3.59 11.95
C PRO A 71 0.51 -3.37 10.68
N PHE A 72 1.16 -3.32 9.51
CA PHE A 72 0.45 -3.51 8.23
C PHE A 72 -0.23 -4.88 8.21
N THR A 73 -1.45 -4.96 7.69
CA THR A 73 -2.06 -6.26 7.48
C THR A 73 -1.48 -6.92 6.22
N THR A 74 -1.46 -8.26 6.20
CA THR A 74 -1.06 -9.01 5.00
C THR A 74 -1.92 -8.64 3.79
N SER A 75 -3.21 -8.36 4.01
CA SER A 75 -4.12 -7.91 2.97
C SER A 75 -3.70 -6.57 2.39
N ASP A 76 -3.33 -5.58 3.21
CA ASP A 76 -2.87 -4.27 2.73
C ASP A 76 -1.65 -4.43 1.82
N LEU A 77 -0.64 -5.17 2.29
CA LEU A 77 0.62 -5.39 1.57
C LEU A 77 0.41 -6.08 0.21
N LEU A 78 -0.42 -7.12 0.18
CA LEU A 78 -0.70 -7.86 -1.05
C LEU A 78 -1.57 -7.06 -2.01
N ASN A 79 -2.55 -6.31 -1.50
CA ASN A 79 -3.39 -5.44 -2.31
C ASN A 79 -2.55 -4.33 -2.97
N TRP A 80 -1.69 -3.65 -2.21
CA TRP A 80 -0.79 -2.64 -2.75
C TRP A 80 0.12 -3.21 -3.85
N LYS A 81 0.73 -4.37 -3.61
CA LYS A 81 1.57 -5.04 -4.61
C LYS A 81 0.79 -5.37 -5.89
N LEU A 82 -0.41 -5.92 -5.76
CA LEU A 82 -1.25 -6.32 -6.89
C LEU A 82 -1.71 -5.12 -7.72
N HIS A 83 -2.06 -4.01 -7.07
CA HIS A 83 -2.61 -2.83 -7.73
C HIS A 83 -1.56 -2.03 -8.50
N TYR A 84 -0.35 -1.90 -7.97
CA TYR A 84 0.68 -1.02 -8.54
C TYR A 84 1.66 -1.76 -9.45
N GLY A 85 1.73 -3.09 -9.38
CA GLY A 85 2.65 -3.87 -10.20
C GLY A 85 4.13 -3.70 -9.80
N PRO A 86 5.06 -4.19 -10.63
CA PRO A 86 6.49 -4.11 -10.32
C PRO A 86 7.03 -2.67 -10.52
N PHE A 87 7.97 -2.28 -9.65
CA PHE A 87 8.59 -0.94 -9.68
C PHE A 87 9.29 -0.66 -11.02
N SER A 88 9.92 -1.67 -11.62
CA SER A 88 10.58 -1.57 -12.92
C SER A 88 9.65 -1.18 -14.08
N GLU A 89 8.34 -1.47 -13.99
CA GLU A 89 7.35 -1.05 -14.99
C GLU A 89 6.76 0.32 -14.67
N LYS A 90 6.53 0.61 -13.39
CA LYS A 90 5.80 1.79 -12.92
C LYS A 90 6.53 2.51 -11.77
N PRO A 91 7.75 3.04 -12.01
CA PRO A 91 8.60 3.55 -10.94
C PRO A 91 7.98 4.74 -10.21
N THR A 92 7.32 5.64 -10.93
CA THR A 92 6.66 6.82 -10.34
C THR A 92 5.44 6.42 -9.51
N GLU A 93 4.56 5.54 -10.03
CA GLU A 93 3.34 5.13 -9.31
C GLU A 93 3.69 4.40 -8.00
N VAL A 94 4.71 3.53 -8.04
CA VAL A 94 5.17 2.80 -6.85
C VAL A 94 5.89 3.74 -5.86
N ALA A 95 6.66 4.72 -6.35
CA ALA A 95 7.25 5.74 -5.48
C ALA A 95 6.18 6.60 -4.78
N ASP A 96 5.16 7.04 -5.51
CA ASP A 96 4.04 7.82 -4.96
C ASP A 96 3.25 7.00 -3.93
N LEU A 97 3.08 5.69 -4.16
CA LEU A 97 2.50 4.77 -3.18
C LEU A 97 3.34 4.72 -1.90
N VAL A 98 4.66 4.49 -2.02
CA VAL A 98 5.55 4.41 -0.84
C VAL A 98 5.52 5.71 -0.05
N LYS A 99 5.60 6.86 -0.74
CA LYS A 99 5.46 8.17 -0.12
C LYS A 99 4.13 8.31 0.61
N THR A 100 3.03 7.93 -0.04
CA THR A 100 1.69 7.97 0.58
C THR A 100 1.62 7.10 1.83
N ILE A 101 2.18 5.88 1.79
CA ILE A 101 2.19 4.96 2.94
C ILE A 101 3.01 5.56 4.08
N VAL A 102 4.20 6.10 3.80
CA VAL A 102 5.05 6.75 4.81
C VAL A 102 4.34 7.93 5.46
N ASP A 103 3.74 8.80 4.66
CA ASP A 103 3.04 10.01 5.14
C ASP A 103 1.79 9.67 5.99
N THR A 104 1.08 8.58 5.66
CA THR A 104 -0.21 8.25 6.29
C THR A 104 -0.12 7.23 7.42
N HIS A 105 0.90 6.37 7.41
CA HIS A 105 1.05 5.27 8.37
C HIS A 105 2.28 5.42 9.28
N ASN A 106 3.14 6.41 9.03
CA ASN A 106 4.34 6.70 9.82
C ASN A 106 5.06 5.41 10.29
N PRO A 107 5.47 4.55 9.36
CA PRO A 107 5.91 3.18 9.66
C PRO A 107 7.22 3.16 10.45
N THR A 108 7.39 2.14 11.29
CA THR A 108 8.68 1.87 11.95
C THR A 108 9.70 1.32 10.95
N TRP A 109 10.97 1.20 11.35
CA TRP A 109 11.99 0.54 10.53
C TRP A 109 11.57 -0.87 10.10
N MET A 110 10.94 -1.64 10.99
CA MET A 110 10.52 -3.02 10.70
C MET A 110 9.38 -3.04 9.67
N ASP A 111 8.43 -2.12 9.80
CA ASP A 111 7.31 -1.99 8.85
C ASP A 111 7.84 -1.59 7.47
N LEU A 112 8.85 -0.72 7.39
CA LEU A 112 9.53 -0.35 6.13
C LEU A 112 10.31 -1.52 5.52
N GLN A 113 10.97 -2.36 6.31
CA GLN A 113 11.59 -3.58 5.78
C GLN A 113 10.55 -4.52 5.18
N GLN A 114 9.42 -4.70 5.85
CA GLN A 114 8.32 -5.54 5.36
C GLN A 114 7.72 -4.98 4.06
N LEU A 115 7.49 -3.66 4.01
CA LEU A 115 7.01 -2.96 2.83
C LEU A 115 7.97 -3.13 1.66
N MET A 116 9.26 -2.84 1.87
CA MET A 116 10.28 -2.96 0.82
C MET A 116 10.46 -4.41 0.35
N GLY A 117 10.41 -5.37 1.27
CA GLY A 117 10.49 -6.80 0.96
C GLY A 117 9.29 -7.30 0.16
N THR A 118 8.13 -6.65 0.32
CA THR A 118 6.90 -7.03 -0.40
C THR A 118 6.82 -6.38 -1.77
N LEU A 119 7.06 -5.06 -1.85
CA LEU A 119 6.84 -4.27 -3.07
C LEU A 119 7.97 -4.43 -4.09
N PHE A 120 9.22 -4.60 -3.65
CA PHE A 120 10.39 -4.58 -4.53
C PHE A 120 11.06 -5.95 -4.64
N THR A 121 11.58 -6.27 -5.82
CA THR A 121 12.47 -7.42 -5.99
C THR A 121 13.84 -7.16 -5.34
N PRO A 122 14.67 -8.20 -5.10
CA PRO A 122 16.03 -8.00 -4.60
C PRO A 122 16.86 -7.03 -5.47
N GLU A 123 16.72 -7.10 -6.79
CA GLU A 123 17.44 -6.25 -7.74
C GLU A 123 16.99 -4.79 -7.65
N GLU A 124 15.68 -4.56 -7.45
CA GLU A 124 15.11 -3.22 -7.24
C GLU A 124 15.57 -2.64 -5.91
N ARG A 125 15.64 -3.43 -4.83
CA ARG A 125 16.18 -2.98 -3.53
C ARG A 125 17.65 -2.61 -3.59
N GLU A 126 18.46 -3.35 -4.35
CA GLU A 126 19.87 -2.99 -4.59
C GLU A 126 19.98 -1.66 -5.35
N LYS A 127 19.13 -1.42 -6.35
CA LYS A 127 19.07 -0.12 -7.04
C LYS A 127 18.69 1.02 -6.11
N ILE A 128 17.69 0.82 -5.24
CA ILE A 128 17.29 1.80 -4.22
C ILE A 128 18.47 2.12 -3.29
N LYS A 129 19.17 1.09 -2.78
CA LYS A 129 20.35 1.28 -1.93
C LYS A 129 21.46 2.09 -2.63
N ASN A 130 21.69 1.83 -3.92
CA ASN A 130 22.66 2.60 -4.71
C ASN A 130 22.23 4.06 -4.89
N ALA A 131 20.94 4.31 -5.14
CA ALA A 131 20.40 5.67 -5.24
C ALA A 131 20.54 6.44 -3.93
N VAL A 132 20.22 5.80 -2.80
CA VAL A 132 20.43 6.34 -1.45
C VAL A 132 21.91 6.65 -1.19
N THR A 133 22.80 5.75 -1.62
CA THR A 133 24.25 5.95 -1.46
C THR A 133 24.73 7.19 -2.21
N GLU A 134 24.27 7.41 -3.44
CA GLU A 134 24.61 8.62 -4.20
C GLU A 134 23.93 9.88 -3.64
N LEU A 135 22.72 9.76 -3.06
CA LEU A 135 22.04 10.87 -2.38
C LEU A 135 22.82 11.36 -1.15
N LEU A 136 23.38 10.45 -0.36
CA LEU A 136 24.09 10.76 0.89
C LEU A 136 25.56 11.13 0.69
N LYS A 137 26.12 10.87 -0.50
CA LYS A 137 27.53 11.12 -0.82
C LYS A 137 28.01 12.57 -0.62
N PRO A 138 27.22 13.62 -0.94
CA PRO A 138 27.63 15.01 -0.75
C PRO A 138 27.83 15.39 0.73
N ASP A 139 27.18 14.70 1.66
CA ASP A 139 27.23 15.01 3.10
C ASP A 139 28.46 14.39 3.79
N VAL A 140 29.19 13.51 3.09
CA VAL A 140 30.39 12.85 3.61
C VAL A 140 31.60 13.76 3.47
N ARG A 141 32.30 13.99 4.59
CA ARG A 141 33.58 14.71 4.60
C ARG A 141 34.60 14.01 3.70
N ALA A 142 35.56 14.76 3.17
CA ALA A 142 36.59 14.22 2.28
C ALA A 142 37.43 13.07 2.91
N ASP A 143 37.52 13.02 4.24
CA ASP A 143 38.17 11.97 5.04
C ASP A 143 37.19 10.94 5.64
N GLY A 144 35.89 11.09 5.36
CA GLY A 144 34.82 10.27 5.90
C GLY A 144 34.63 8.93 5.20
N ASN A 145 34.00 7.98 5.90
CA ASN A 145 33.64 6.69 5.34
C ASN A 145 32.19 6.71 4.85
N LEU A 146 32.00 6.70 3.52
CA LEU A 146 30.68 6.69 2.89
C LEU A 146 29.83 5.48 3.31
N ALA A 147 30.41 4.29 3.41
CA ALA A 147 29.65 3.10 3.80
C ALA A 147 29.14 3.20 5.25
N ALA A 148 29.96 3.74 6.16
CA ALA A 148 29.52 3.98 7.53
C ALA A 148 28.43 5.06 7.62
N HIS A 149 28.51 6.10 6.78
CA HIS A 149 27.49 7.13 6.70
C HIS A 149 26.16 6.58 6.14
N VAL A 150 26.21 5.80 5.06
CA VAL A 150 25.02 5.13 4.51
C VAL A 150 24.39 4.20 5.54
N GLU A 151 25.17 3.39 6.26
CA GLU A 151 24.59 2.48 7.27
C GLU A 151 23.98 3.24 8.47
N ALA A 152 24.46 4.45 8.77
CA ALA A 152 23.87 5.29 9.82
C ALA A 152 22.47 5.82 9.44
N HIS A 153 22.25 6.15 8.16
CA HIS A 153 20.99 6.73 7.67
C HIS A 153 20.04 5.71 7.03
N PHE A 154 20.58 4.66 6.42
CA PHE A 154 19.87 3.59 5.72
C PHE A 154 20.40 2.22 6.18
N SER A 155 20.27 1.98 7.49
CA SER A 155 20.72 0.75 8.14
C SER A 155 20.11 -0.50 7.50
N SER A 156 20.99 -1.41 7.08
CA SER A 156 20.63 -2.72 6.53
C SER A 156 20.26 -3.72 7.64
N GLN A 157 20.73 -3.47 8.87
CA GLN A 157 20.45 -4.31 10.04
C GLN A 157 19.45 -3.64 10.98
N TYR A 158 18.80 -4.44 11.85
CA TYR A 158 17.86 -3.93 12.83
C TYR A 158 18.54 -2.98 13.82
N PRO A 159 18.22 -1.67 13.79
CA PRO A 159 18.97 -0.67 14.54
C PRO A 159 18.48 -0.54 16.00
N LYS A 160 17.50 -1.37 16.42
CA LYS A 160 16.86 -1.32 17.76
C LYS A 160 16.24 0.04 18.10
N TRP A 161 15.79 0.79 17.08
CA TRP A 161 15.10 2.05 17.29
C TRP A 161 13.73 1.82 17.96
N ASN A 162 13.49 2.52 19.07
CA ASN A 162 12.23 2.49 19.77
C ASN A 162 11.36 3.62 19.19
N PRO A 163 10.15 3.33 18.67
CA PRO A 163 9.31 4.34 18.03
C PRO A 163 8.91 5.51 18.93
N TYR A 164 8.96 5.33 20.25
CA TYR A 164 8.64 6.37 21.23
C TYR A 164 9.83 7.25 21.61
N HIS A 165 11.06 6.76 21.44
CA HIS A 165 12.27 7.44 21.92
C HIS A 165 13.24 7.84 20.79
N HIS A 166 13.16 7.16 19.64
CA HIS A 166 14.08 7.29 18.52
C HIS A 166 13.36 7.77 17.25
N MET A 167 12.28 8.54 17.41
CA MET A 167 11.45 9.02 16.31
C MET A 167 12.23 9.87 15.28
N GLY A 168 13.25 10.61 15.73
CA GLY A 168 14.16 11.33 14.81
C GLY A 168 14.85 10.40 13.82
N HIS A 169 15.47 9.33 14.31
CA HIS A 169 16.11 8.33 13.45
C HIS A 169 15.13 7.62 12.50
N ILE A 170 13.89 7.37 12.97
CA ILE A 170 12.85 6.79 12.12
C ILE A 170 12.47 7.76 10.99
N ARG A 171 12.33 9.05 11.28
CA ARG A 171 12.04 10.08 10.26
C ARG A 171 13.19 10.24 9.27
N ASP A 172 14.42 10.23 9.74
CA ASP A 172 15.60 10.30 8.87
C ASP A 172 15.59 9.10 7.92
N TYR A 173 15.35 7.89 8.43
CA TYR A 173 15.24 6.69 7.61
C TYR A 173 14.07 6.75 6.61
N GLN A 174 12.89 7.20 7.06
CA GLN A 174 11.71 7.41 6.20
C GLN A 174 12.02 8.39 5.06
N SER A 175 12.73 9.48 5.34
CA SER A 175 13.06 10.54 4.36
C SER A 175 14.00 10.07 3.26
N VAL A 176 14.79 9.02 3.52
CA VAL A 176 15.72 8.44 2.56
C VAL A 176 15.03 7.37 1.70
N VAL A 177 13.92 6.81 2.18
CA VAL A 177 13.10 5.81 1.45
C VAL A 177 12.19 6.45 0.41
N VAL A 178 11.75 7.70 0.64
CA VAL A 178 10.78 8.46 -0.19
C VAL A 178 11.45 9.52 -1.04
#